data_AF-A0AAV0T682-F1
#
_entry.id   AF-A0AAV0T682-F1
#
_cell.length_a   1.000
_cell.length_b   1.000
_cell.length_c   1.000
_cell.angle_alpha   90.00
_cell.angle_beta   90.00
_cell.angle_gamma   90.00
#
_symmetry.space_group_name_H-M   'P 1'
#
loop_
_entity.id
_entity.type
_entity.pdbx_description
1 polymer ?
#
loop_
_entity_poly.entity_id
_entity_poly.type
_entity_poly.pdbx_seq_one_letter_code
_entity_poly.pdbx_strand_id
1 'polypeptide(L)'
;MASDPLAAVQHLQDIVTTLAPLVRPQVLPKGVTYGLDLIVSLCKTEEQRQTLVALVRRSQSRDRRDTTSSATRHEDEETTDQEEEGDDGKYWEPQVIGTFDVANRVFALGKVQWMHERDAVVHEFARLMELQLENPLAASQVTRHFLRANGHKPDDVVVAQRCFSAAFALQTLLRAFPRLPVALDGKLVEITEETDVAEVFAPLVLASTAKKHKSKAKPAPTQELVTKDNNMQQKRKKRKRT
;
A
#
# COMPACT_ATOMS: atom_id res chain seq x y z
N MET A 1 28.90 -5.09 13.18
CA MET A 1 27.62 -5.49 13.80
C MET A 1 26.71 -5.94 12.67
N ALA A 2 26.18 -7.17 12.70
CA ALA A 2 25.21 -7.58 11.70
C ALA A 2 23.97 -6.69 11.88
N SER A 3 23.69 -5.82 10.90
CA SER A 3 22.47 -5.04 10.86
C SER A 3 21.29 -6.01 10.90
N ASP A 4 20.35 -5.81 11.83
CA ASP A 4 19.10 -6.58 11.88
C ASP A 4 18.44 -6.56 10.49
N PRO A 5 18.26 -7.71 9.81
CA PRO A 5 17.66 -7.77 8.48
C PRO A 5 16.28 -7.11 8.43
N LEU A 6 15.52 -7.16 9.53
CA LEU A 6 14.20 -6.53 9.63
C LEU A 6 14.30 -5.01 9.72
N ALA A 7 15.33 -4.49 10.40
CA ALA A 7 15.62 -3.06 10.40
C ALA A 7 16.04 -2.56 8.99
N ALA A 8 16.77 -3.37 8.22
CA ALA A 8 17.11 -3.04 6.84
C ALA A 8 15.86 -3.01 5.94
N VAL A 9 14.94 -3.95 6.12
CA VAL A 9 13.64 -3.97 5.42
C VAL A 9 12.84 -2.71 5.75
N GLN A 10 12.72 -2.35 7.04
CA GLN A 10 12.01 -1.13 7.44
C GLN A 10 12.64 0.12 6.80
N HIS A 11 13.97 0.25 6.88
CA HIS A 11 14.68 1.39 6.32
C HIS A 11 14.45 1.53 4.80
N LEU A 12 14.45 0.43 4.05
CA LEU A 12 14.17 0.48 2.62
C LEU A 12 12.71 0.84 2.32
N GLN A 13 11.74 0.36 3.12
CA GLN A 13 10.34 0.79 3.01
C GLN A 13 10.18 2.30 3.26
N ASP A 14 10.92 2.83 4.23
CA ASP A 14 10.89 4.26 4.57
C ASP A 14 11.49 5.10 3.44
N ILE A 15 12.60 4.67 2.83
CA ILE A 15 13.21 5.35 1.67
C ILE A 15 12.22 5.39 0.50
N VAL A 16 11.63 4.25 0.13
CA VAL A 16 10.67 4.19 -1.00
C VAL A 16 9.47 5.07 -0.70
N THR A 17 8.91 5.02 0.52
CA THR A 17 7.75 5.84 0.89
C THR A 17 8.07 7.33 0.91
N THR A 18 9.28 7.71 1.30
CA THR A 18 9.73 9.11 1.34
C THR A 18 9.97 9.67 -0.06
N LEU A 19 10.62 8.89 -0.93
CA LEU A 19 10.92 9.33 -2.30
C LEU A 19 9.71 9.23 -3.23
N ALA A 20 8.77 8.33 -2.93
CA ALA A 20 7.61 8.05 -3.75
C ALA A 20 6.30 7.98 -2.92
N PRO A 21 5.84 9.12 -2.36
CA PRO A 21 4.64 9.13 -1.52
C PRO A 21 3.36 8.80 -2.30
N LEU A 22 3.30 9.12 -3.60
CA LEU A 22 2.09 9.05 -4.43
C LEU A 22 2.09 7.85 -5.38
N VAL A 23 3.08 7.75 -6.27
CA VAL A 23 3.21 6.64 -7.23
C VAL A 23 4.52 5.93 -6.93
N ARG A 24 4.47 4.67 -6.50
CA ARG A 24 5.64 3.95 -6.01
C ARG A 24 5.71 2.54 -6.57
N PRO A 25 6.92 1.97 -6.74
CA PRO A 25 7.06 0.55 -7.00
C PRO A 25 6.48 -0.29 -5.86
N GLN A 26 5.64 -1.26 -6.20
CA GLN A 26 5.13 -2.24 -5.25
C GLN A 26 6.10 -3.40 -5.15
N VAL A 27 6.54 -3.63 -3.92
CA VAL A 27 7.33 -4.82 -3.61
C VAL A 27 6.39 -5.95 -3.23
N LEU A 28 6.55 -7.11 -3.85
CA LEU A 28 5.66 -8.26 -3.65
C LEU A 28 6.41 -9.45 -3.02
N PRO A 29 5.73 -10.32 -2.26
CA PRO A 29 6.36 -11.51 -1.70
C PRO A 29 6.76 -12.52 -2.80
N LYS A 30 7.54 -13.52 -2.43
CA LYS A 30 7.97 -14.59 -3.35
C LYS A 30 6.77 -15.34 -3.94
N GLY A 31 6.86 -15.65 -5.24
CA GLY A 31 5.86 -16.45 -5.96
C GLY A 31 4.66 -15.66 -6.47
N VAL A 32 4.76 -14.32 -6.47
CA VAL A 32 3.72 -13.40 -6.93
C VAL A 32 4.32 -12.49 -7.99
N THR A 33 3.53 -12.23 -9.03
CA THR A 33 3.90 -11.42 -10.19
C THR A 33 3.40 -9.99 -10.04
N TYR A 34 2.22 -9.66 -10.56
CA TYR A 34 1.71 -8.28 -10.70
C TYR A 34 0.19 -8.19 -10.49
N GLY A 35 -0.34 -6.96 -10.47
CA GLY A 35 -1.78 -6.71 -10.44
C GLY A 35 -2.50 -7.41 -9.29
N LEU A 36 -3.43 -8.30 -9.64
CA LEU A 36 -4.25 -9.07 -8.69
C LEU A 36 -3.65 -10.43 -8.32
N ASP A 37 -2.52 -10.81 -8.90
CA ASP A 37 -1.94 -12.16 -8.74
C ASP A 37 -1.73 -12.51 -7.26
N LEU A 38 -1.36 -11.53 -6.42
CA LEU A 38 -1.20 -11.76 -4.98
C LEU A 38 -2.46 -12.35 -4.35
N ILE A 39 -3.61 -11.72 -4.57
CA ILE A 39 -4.88 -12.12 -3.95
C ILE A 39 -5.52 -13.30 -4.68
N VAL A 40 -5.35 -13.39 -6.00
CA VAL A 40 -5.82 -14.52 -6.81
C VAL A 40 -5.08 -15.79 -6.42
N SER A 41 -3.77 -15.73 -6.16
CA SER A 41 -2.96 -16.89 -5.75
C SER A 41 -3.38 -17.51 -4.41
N LEU A 42 -4.17 -16.79 -3.60
CA LEU A 42 -4.70 -17.27 -2.32
C LEU A 42 -5.95 -18.16 -2.50
N CYS A 43 -6.71 -17.95 -3.58
CA CYS A 43 -7.89 -18.76 -3.90
C CYS A 43 -7.51 -20.22 -4.15
N LYS A 44 -8.37 -21.13 -3.68
CA LYS A 44 -8.22 -22.59 -3.83
C LYS A 44 -8.92 -23.12 -5.06
N THR A 45 -10.11 -22.62 -5.35
CA THR A 45 -10.91 -23.06 -6.50
C THR A 45 -10.97 -22.00 -7.60
N GLU A 46 -11.37 -22.40 -8.79
CA GLU A 46 -11.56 -21.49 -9.93
C GLU A 46 -12.76 -20.56 -9.70
N GLU A 47 -13.83 -21.06 -9.09
CA GLU A 47 -15.02 -20.28 -8.73
C GLU A 47 -14.66 -19.13 -7.77
N GLN A 48 -13.76 -19.38 -6.82
CA GLN A 48 -13.22 -18.35 -5.95
C GLN A 48 -12.44 -17.28 -6.73
N ARG A 49 -11.57 -17.69 -7.67
CA ARG A 49 -10.82 -16.75 -8.52
C ARG A 49 -11.75 -15.86 -9.32
N GLN A 50 -12.76 -16.44 -9.96
CA GLN A 50 -13.75 -15.71 -10.76
C GLN A 50 -14.58 -14.74 -9.91
N THR A 51 -14.99 -15.18 -8.72
CA THR A 51 -15.74 -14.36 -7.77
C THR A 51 -14.91 -13.15 -7.31
N LEU A 52 -13.63 -13.35 -7.00
CA LEU A 52 -12.73 -12.28 -6.61
C LEU A 52 -12.50 -11.27 -7.76
N VAL A 53 -12.26 -11.75 -8.98
CA VAL A 53 -12.09 -10.87 -10.15
C VAL A 53 -13.37 -10.08 -10.43
N ALA A 54 -14.54 -10.71 -10.33
CA ALA A 54 -15.83 -10.03 -10.49
C ALA A 54 -16.05 -8.96 -9.41
N LEU A 55 -15.69 -9.26 -8.16
CA LEU A 55 -15.75 -8.31 -7.04
C LEU A 55 -14.86 -7.08 -7.31
N VAL A 56 -13.61 -7.29 -7.74
CA VAL A 56 -12.69 -6.20 -8.09
C VAL A 56 -13.25 -5.37 -9.25
N ARG A 57 -13.69 -6.00 -10.35
CA ARG A 57 -14.26 -5.28 -11.50
C ARG A 57 -15.47 -4.42 -11.11
N ARG A 58 -16.33 -4.93 -10.22
CA ARG A 58 -17.48 -4.17 -9.72
C ARG A 58 -17.06 -2.90 -8.96
N SER A 59 -15.90 -2.92 -8.29
CA SER A 59 -15.38 -1.75 -7.56
C SER A 59 -14.94 -0.61 -8.48
N GLN A 60 -14.51 -0.88 -9.72
CA GLN A 60 -14.09 0.15 -10.69
C GLN A 60 -15.18 1.20 -10.92
N SER A 61 -16.43 0.73 -11.03
CA SER A 61 -17.62 1.59 -11.20
C SER A 61 -17.89 2.52 -10.00
N ARG A 62 -17.28 2.25 -8.86
CA ARG A 62 -17.38 3.07 -7.64
C ARG A 62 -16.27 4.11 -7.61
N ASP A 63 -15.03 3.72 -7.86
CA ASP A 63 -13.88 4.65 -7.92
C ASP A 63 -14.06 5.76 -8.97
N ARG A 64 -14.70 5.45 -10.11
CA ARG A 64 -15.02 6.46 -11.15
C ARG A 64 -16.02 7.54 -10.71
N ARG A 65 -16.90 7.26 -9.76
CA ARG A 65 -17.89 8.24 -9.26
C ARG A 65 -17.29 9.23 -8.28
N ASP A 66 -16.26 8.84 -7.55
CA ASP A 66 -15.58 9.72 -6.59
C ASP A 66 -14.59 10.68 -7.26
N THR A 67 -14.13 10.39 -8.47
CA THR A 67 -13.20 11.25 -9.24
C THR A 67 -13.89 12.31 -10.10
N THR A 68 -15.21 12.20 -10.34
CA THR A 68 -15.97 13.13 -11.20
C THR A 68 -16.64 14.27 -10.46
N SER A 69 -16.59 14.31 -9.12
CA SER A 69 -17.26 15.34 -8.31
C SER A 69 -16.41 16.58 -8.01
N SER A 70 -15.21 16.72 -8.59
CA SER A 70 -14.30 17.86 -8.36
C SER A 70 -13.86 18.62 -9.62
N ALA A 71 -14.46 18.41 -10.79
CA ALA A 71 -14.14 19.18 -11.99
C ALA A 71 -15.11 20.38 -12.13
N THR A 72 -14.69 21.54 -11.64
CA THR A 72 -15.32 22.83 -11.95
C THR A 72 -14.99 23.21 -13.40
N ARG A 73 -16.00 23.71 -14.09
CA ARG A 73 -16.06 24.13 -15.51
C ARG A 73 -14.85 24.95 -15.99
N HIS A 74 -14.36 24.62 -17.16
CA HIS A 74 -13.91 25.59 -18.15
C HIS A 74 -14.37 25.10 -19.52
N GLU A 75 -15.36 25.80 -20.07
CA GLU A 75 -15.78 25.73 -21.46
C GLU A 75 -14.76 26.51 -22.28
N ASP A 76 -14.32 25.96 -23.41
CA ASP A 76 -14.11 26.72 -24.65
C ASP A 76 -14.28 25.77 -25.82
N GLU A 77 -15.17 26.18 -26.72
CA GLU A 77 -15.57 25.51 -27.95
C GLU A 77 -14.48 25.65 -29.03
N GLU A 78 -14.17 24.57 -29.74
CA GLU A 78 -14.06 24.62 -31.20
C GLU A 78 -14.13 23.20 -31.80
N THR A 79 -15.09 23.04 -32.72
CA THR A 79 -15.44 21.83 -33.45
C THR A 79 -14.51 21.57 -34.62
N THR A 80 -14.05 20.33 -34.81
CA THR A 80 -13.78 19.77 -36.14
C THR A 80 -13.81 18.24 -36.12
N ASP A 81 -14.73 17.71 -36.94
CA ASP A 81 -14.78 16.44 -37.65
C ASP A 81 -14.54 15.10 -36.90
N GLN A 82 -15.67 14.43 -36.70
CA GLN A 82 -15.83 13.05 -36.26
C GLN A 82 -15.25 12.06 -37.27
N GLU A 83 -14.10 11.49 -36.93
CA GLU A 83 -13.80 10.09 -37.25
C GLU A 83 -14.00 9.29 -35.95
N GLU A 84 -14.62 8.11 -36.05
CA GLU A 84 -14.97 7.24 -34.93
C GLU A 84 -13.73 6.78 -34.14
N GLU A 85 -13.29 7.59 -33.17
CA GLU A 85 -12.37 7.17 -32.11
C GLU A 85 -13.11 6.20 -31.19
N GLY A 86 -12.85 4.90 -31.38
CA GLY A 86 -13.31 3.87 -30.48
C GLY A 86 -12.73 4.08 -29.08
N ASP A 87 -13.60 4.43 -28.14
CA ASP A 87 -13.37 4.37 -26.69
C ASP A 87 -11.95 4.79 -26.26
N ASP A 88 -11.68 6.09 -26.30
CA ASP A 88 -10.62 6.81 -25.59
C ASP A 88 -10.77 6.72 -24.04
N GLY A 89 -11.52 5.74 -23.56
CA GLY A 89 -11.64 5.29 -22.18
C GLY A 89 -10.33 4.76 -21.63
N LYS A 90 -9.46 5.67 -21.18
CA LYS A 90 -8.25 5.45 -20.34
C LYS A 90 -8.19 4.04 -19.76
N TYR A 91 -7.25 3.23 -20.22
CA TYR A 91 -7.03 1.87 -19.71
C TYR A 91 -6.63 1.92 -18.23
N TRP A 92 -7.50 1.40 -17.36
CA TRP A 92 -7.26 1.31 -15.92
C TRP A 92 -7.02 -0.15 -15.54
N GLU A 93 -5.94 -0.39 -14.81
CA GLU A 93 -5.57 -1.71 -14.32
C GLU A 93 -5.73 -1.76 -12.80
N PRO A 94 -6.33 -2.81 -12.23
CA PRO A 94 -6.46 -2.95 -10.79
C PRO A 94 -5.15 -3.48 -10.18
N GLN A 95 -4.61 -2.74 -9.23
CA GLN A 95 -3.33 -3.03 -8.58
C GLN A 95 -3.54 -3.27 -7.09
N VAL A 96 -2.96 -4.35 -6.56
CA VAL A 96 -2.97 -4.61 -5.11
C VAL A 96 -1.90 -3.74 -4.45
N ILE A 97 -2.31 -2.99 -3.43
CA ILE A 97 -1.41 -2.23 -2.55
C ILE A 97 -1.16 -3.03 -1.29
N GLY A 98 0.11 -3.25 -0.96
CA GLY A 98 0.50 -3.90 0.28
C GLY A 98 1.87 -3.47 0.77
N THR A 99 2.19 -3.83 2.01
CA THR A 99 3.49 -3.54 2.62
C THR A 99 3.91 -4.70 3.52
N PHE A 100 5.20 -4.82 3.79
CA PHE A 100 5.65 -5.78 4.78
C PHE A 100 5.53 -5.18 6.18
N ASP A 101 4.71 -5.80 7.01
CA ASP A 101 4.60 -5.47 8.42
C ASP A 101 5.75 -6.17 9.16
N VAL A 102 6.76 -5.39 9.49
CA VAL A 102 7.98 -5.87 10.17
C VAL A 102 7.67 -6.43 11.56
N ALA A 103 6.73 -5.84 12.29
CA ALA A 103 6.41 -6.22 13.65
C ALA A 103 5.70 -7.59 13.68
N ASN A 104 4.74 -7.78 12.78
CA ASN A 104 3.95 -9.01 12.70
C ASN A 104 4.56 -10.06 11.74
N ARG A 105 5.57 -9.67 10.95
CA ARG A 105 6.25 -10.52 9.95
C ARG A 105 5.30 -11.08 8.89
N VAL A 106 4.35 -10.25 8.46
CA VAL A 106 3.34 -10.59 7.46
C VAL A 106 3.37 -9.60 6.31
N PHE A 107 2.88 -10.02 5.15
CA PHE A 107 2.58 -9.08 4.07
C PHE A 107 1.16 -8.53 4.27
N ALA A 108 1.06 -7.27 4.70
CA ALA A 108 -0.20 -6.61 4.97
C ALA A 108 -0.79 -6.02 3.68
N LEU A 109 -1.98 -6.48 3.31
CA LEU A 109 -2.77 -5.93 2.22
C LEU A 109 -3.49 -4.66 2.71
N GLY A 110 -3.38 -3.59 1.94
CA GLY A 110 -4.04 -2.32 2.24
C GLY A 110 -5.34 -2.14 1.45
N LYS A 111 -5.25 -2.18 0.12
CA LYS A 111 -6.39 -1.94 -0.78
C LYS A 111 -6.11 -2.46 -2.18
N VAL A 112 -7.14 -2.55 -3.00
CA VAL A 112 -7.02 -2.56 -4.46
C VAL A 112 -7.21 -1.14 -4.96
N GLN A 113 -6.33 -0.69 -5.85
CA GLN A 113 -6.38 0.63 -6.46
C GLN A 113 -6.38 0.49 -7.97
N TRP A 114 -7.31 1.16 -8.64
CA TRP A 114 -7.28 1.29 -10.09
C TRP A 114 -6.25 2.33 -10.48
N MET A 115 -5.32 1.96 -11.35
CA MET A 115 -4.23 2.82 -11.81
C MET A 115 -4.29 3.00 -13.32
N HIS A 116 -3.96 4.19 -13.79
CA HIS A 116 -3.71 4.40 -15.22
C HIS A 116 -2.43 3.66 -15.62
N GLU A 117 -2.36 3.23 -16.88
CA GLU A 117 -1.21 2.52 -17.45
C GLU A 117 0.18 2.98 -16.96
N ARG A 118 0.49 4.29 -16.98
CA ARG A 118 1.81 4.79 -16.55
C ARG A 118 2.08 4.60 -15.06
N ASP A 119 1.05 4.76 -14.21
CA ASP A 119 1.17 4.51 -12.78
C ASP A 119 1.29 3.00 -12.52
N ALA A 120 0.50 2.19 -13.24
CA ALA A 120 0.55 0.74 -13.18
C ALA A 120 1.95 0.21 -13.56
N VAL A 121 2.57 0.72 -14.63
CA VAL A 121 3.95 0.35 -15.00
C VAL A 121 4.95 0.67 -13.90
N VAL A 122 4.83 1.82 -13.24
CA VAL A 122 5.73 2.15 -12.11
C VAL A 122 5.49 1.24 -10.92
N HIS A 123 4.22 0.96 -10.60
CA HIS A 123 3.80 0.10 -9.51
C HIS A 123 4.27 -1.34 -9.72
N GLU A 124 4.12 -1.86 -10.93
CA GLU A 124 4.62 -3.16 -11.38
C GLU A 124 6.12 -3.07 -11.67
N PHE A 125 6.93 -3.01 -10.61
CA PHE A 125 8.34 -2.65 -10.72
C PHE A 125 9.13 -3.44 -11.78
N ALA A 126 8.88 -4.75 -11.92
CA ALA A 126 9.57 -5.54 -12.93
C ALA A 126 9.09 -5.26 -14.37
N ARG A 127 7.84 -4.82 -14.59
CA ARG A 127 7.38 -4.27 -15.89
C ARG A 127 8.13 -2.98 -16.26
N LEU A 128 8.40 -2.12 -15.28
CA LEU A 128 9.26 -0.94 -15.52
C LEU A 128 10.68 -1.33 -15.91
N MET A 129 11.25 -2.36 -15.27
CA MET A 129 12.59 -2.87 -15.60
C MET A 129 12.62 -3.50 -17.00
N GLU A 130 11.59 -4.25 -17.38
CA GLU A 130 11.41 -4.80 -18.74
C GLU A 130 11.31 -3.68 -19.77
N LEU A 131 10.50 -2.65 -19.50
CA LEU A 131 10.36 -1.48 -20.38
C LEU A 131 11.70 -0.74 -20.57
N GLN A 132 12.54 -0.66 -19.54
CA GLN A 132 13.87 -0.05 -19.65
C GLN A 132 14.78 -0.81 -20.62
N LEU A 133 14.62 -2.13 -20.73
CA LEU A 133 15.41 -2.97 -21.64
C LEU A 133 14.84 -2.94 -23.06
N GLU A 134 13.52 -2.99 -23.21
CA GLU A 134 12.83 -3.05 -24.50
C GLU A 134 12.74 -1.70 -25.20
N ASN A 135 12.40 -0.64 -24.45
CA ASN A 135 12.22 0.70 -24.99
C ASN A 135 12.68 1.78 -23.99
N PRO A 136 13.99 2.10 -23.97
CA PRO A 136 14.57 3.08 -23.06
C PRO A 136 13.94 4.49 -23.17
N LEU A 137 13.47 4.87 -24.36
CA LEU A 137 12.82 6.16 -24.58
C LEU A 137 11.46 6.22 -23.88
N ALA A 138 10.64 5.18 -24.01
CA ALA A 138 9.37 5.07 -23.29
C ALA A 138 9.60 5.00 -21.77
N ALA A 139 10.58 4.21 -21.31
CA ALA A 139 10.93 4.12 -19.90
C ALA A 139 11.37 5.47 -19.30
N SER A 140 12.08 6.29 -20.08
CA SER A 140 12.44 7.66 -19.68
C SER A 140 11.21 8.54 -19.48
N GLN A 141 10.19 8.40 -20.33
CA GLN A 141 8.93 9.13 -20.17
C GLN A 141 8.17 8.69 -18.92
N VAL A 142 8.12 7.38 -18.63
CA VAL A 142 7.53 6.84 -17.41
C VAL A 142 8.29 7.30 -16.17
N THR A 143 9.62 7.33 -16.21
CA THR A 143 10.45 7.84 -15.12
C THR A 143 10.20 9.32 -14.85
N ARG A 144 10.06 10.12 -15.92
CA ARG A 144 9.70 11.54 -15.81
C ARG A 144 8.31 11.73 -15.20
N HIS A 145 7.36 10.90 -15.61
CA HIS A 145 6.01 10.85 -15.04
C HIS A 145 6.07 10.53 -13.54
N PHE A 146 6.78 9.47 -13.15
CA PHE A 146 7.02 9.10 -11.75
C PHE A 146 7.59 10.27 -10.93
N LEU A 147 8.62 10.95 -11.44
CA LEU A 147 9.24 12.08 -10.74
C LEU A 147 8.23 13.22 -10.52
N ARG A 148 7.52 13.62 -11.59
CA ARG A 148 6.50 14.68 -11.51
C ARG A 148 5.36 14.32 -10.57
N ALA A 149 4.85 13.09 -10.67
CA ALA A 149 3.75 12.60 -9.83
C ALA A 149 4.11 12.61 -8.35
N ASN A 150 5.39 12.44 -8.00
CA ASN A 150 5.88 12.48 -6.62
C ASN A 150 6.46 13.84 -6.20
N GLY A 151 6.27 14.90 -6.99
CA GLY A 151 6.70 16.26 -6.65
C GLY A 151 8.19 16.56 -6.86
N HIS A 152 8.90 15.70 -7.59
CA HIS A 152 10.30 15.90 -7.94
C HIS A 152 10.46 16.59 -9.30
N LYS A 153 11.64 17.13 -9.56
CA LYS A 153 11.96 17.67 -10.89
C LYS A 153 12.02 16.54 -11.92
N PRO A 154 11.48 16.75 -13.14
CA PRO A 154 11.39 15.71 -14.18
C PRO A 154 12.72 15.15 -14.67
N ASP A 155 13.82 15.87 -14.42
CA ASP A 155 15.19 15.59 -14.81
C ASP A 155 16.05 15.09 -13.62
N ASP A 156 15.48 14.95 -12.42
CA ASP A 156 16.19 14.41 -11.26
C ASP A 156 16.26 12.88 -11.29
N VAL A 157 17.03 12.37 -12.25
CA VAL A 157 17.22 10.92 -12.47
C VAL A 157 17.86 10.26 -11.25
N VAL A 158 18.63 10.99 -10.45
CA VAL A 158 19.28 10.47 -9.24
C VAL A 158 18.24 10.08 -8.19
N VAL A 159 17.18 10.88 -8.01
CA VAL A 159 16.07 10.54 -7.11
C VAL A 159 15.35 9.28 -7.58
N ALA A 160 15.05 9.17 -8.88
CA ALA A 160 14.43 7.97 -9.45
C ALA A 160 15.30 6.73 -9.24
N GLN A 161 16.60 6.83 -9.55
CA GLN A 161 17.54 5.73 -9.38
C GLN A 161 17.63 5.29 -7.91
N ARG A 162 17.67 6.22 -6.96
CA ARG A 162 17.67 5.90 -5.51
C ARG A 162 16.39 5.16 -5.10
N CYS A 163 15.23 5.63 -5.55
CA CYS A 163 13.95 4.99 -5.24
C CYS A 163 13.87 3.58 -5.82
N PHE A 164 14.19 3.41 -7.11
CA PHE A 164 14.15 2.12 -7.78
C PHE A 164 15.19 1.14 -7.25
N SER A 165 16.39 1.62 -6.89
CA SER A 165 17.40 0.77 -6.26
C SER A 165 16.95 0.30 -4.86
N ALA A 166 16.32 1.17 -4.08
CA ALA A 166 15.76 0.80 -2.78
C ALA A 166 14.62 -0.21 -2.92
N ALA A 167 13.71 -0.01 -3.89
CA ALA A 167 12.65 -0.95 -4.19
C ALA A 167 13.19 -2.31 -4.65
N PHE A 168 14.21 -2.33 -5.51
CA PHE A 168 14.89 -3.55 -5.93
C PHE A 168 15.52 -4.30 -4.75
N ALA A 169 16.28 -3.61 -3.90
CA ALA A 169 16.89 -4.20 -2.72
C ALA A 169 15.83 -4.77 -1.76
N LEU A 170 14.73 -4.03 -1.55
CA LEU A 170 13.60 -4.48 -0.74
C LEU A 170 12.94 -5.73 -1.34
N GLN A 171 12.76 -5.76 -2.66
CA GLN A 171 12.23 -6.91 -3.40
C GLN A 171 13.11 -8.14 -3.28
N THR A 172 14.43 -7.97 -3.35
CA THR A 172 15.40 -9.06 -3.13
C THR A 172 15.31 -9.59 -1.70
N LEU A 173 15.27 -8.71 -0.69
CA LEU A 173 15.17 -9.11 0.71
C LEU A 173 13.84 -9.82 1.01
N LEU A 174 12.70 -9.27 0.59
CA LEU A 174 11.40 -9.90 0.82
C LEU A 174 11.27 -11.26 0.14
N ARG A 175 11.90 -11.46 -1.02
CA ARG A 175 11.94 -12.76 -1.70
C ARG A 175 12.90 -13.77 -1.05
N ALA A 176 13.81 -13.32 -0.18
CA ALA A 176 14.69 -14.20 0.58
C ALA A 176 14.00 -14.81 1.81
N PHE A 177 12.91 -14.21 2.31
CA PHE A 177 12.11 -14.81 3.37
C PHE A 177 11.39 -16.07 2.85
N PRO A 178 11.07 -17.03 3.75
CA PRO A 178 10.04 -18.02 3.48
C PRO A 178 8.73 -17.35 3.03
N ARG A 179 7.84 -18.11 2.39
CA ARG A 179 6.54 -17.58 1.93
C ARG A 179 5.86 -16.84 3.09
N LEU A 180 5.73 -15.53 2.95
CA LEU A 180 5.19 -14.67 3.99
C LEU A 180 3.67 -14.91 4.11
N PRO A 181 3.15 -15.08 5.34
CA PRO A 181 1.71 -15.05 5.55
C PRO A 181 1.15 -13.70 5.10
N VAL A 182 -0.06 -13.73 4.54
CA VAL A 182 -0.77 -12.53 4.09
C VAL A 182 -1.76 -12.12 5.16
N ALA A 183 -1.81 -10.83 5.46
CA ALA A 183 -2.75 -10.26 6.42
C ALA A 183 -3.63 -9.20 5.78
N LEU A 184 -4.86 -9.09 6.26
CA LEU A 184 -5.84 -8.08 5.88
C LEU A 184 -6.43 -7.50 7.16
N ASP A 185 -6.39 -6.18 7.31
CA ASP A 185 -6.76 -5.47 8.56
C ASP A 185 -6.10 -6.06 9.82
N GLY A 186 -4.82 -6.45 9.69
CA GLY A 186 -4.03 -7.04 10.78
C GLY A 186 -4.36 -8.49 11.12
N LYS A 187 -5.27 -9.14 10.39
CA LYS A 187 -5.63 -10.55 10.58
C LYS A 187 -5.07 -11.41 9.46
N LEU A 188 -4.56 -12.59 9.82
CA LEU A 188 -4.08 -13.56 8.83
C LEU A 188 -5.22 -14.02 7.92
N VAL A 189 -4.94 -14.08 6.62
CA VAL A 189 -5.86 -14.56 5.60
C VAL A 189 -5.63 -16.06 5.41
N GLU A 190 -6.61 -16.86 5.80
CA GLU A 190 -6.65 -18.30 5.55
C GLU A 190 -7.83 -18.61 4.62
N ILE A 191 -7.53 -19.12 3.43
CA ILE A 191 -8.54 -19.49 2.43
C ILE A 191 -8.56 -21.01 2.32
N THR A 192 -9.73 -21.60 2.57
CA THR A 192 -10.08 -23.00 2.27
C THR A 192 -10.97 -23.06 1.03
N GLU A 193 -11.37 -24.25 0.57
CA GLU A 193 -12.26 -24.42 -0.58
C GLU A 193 -13.67 -23.87 -0.31
N GLU A 194 -14.11 -23.85 0.94
CA GLU A 194 -15.42 -23.40 1.39
C GLU A 194 -15.46 -21.92 1.78
N THR A 195 -14.31 -21.24 1.77
CA THR A 195 -14.21 -19.85 2.21
C THR A 195 -14.91 -18.91 1.22
N ASP A 196 -15.77 -18.02 1.75
CA ASP A 196 -16.34 -16.92 0.98
C ASP A 196 -15.29 -15.83 0.75
N VAL A 197 -14.62 -15.92 -0.40
CA VAL A 197 -13.60 -14.94 -0.80
C VAL A 197 -14.16 -13.55 -1.04
N ALA A 198 -15.46 -13.40 -1.35
CA ALA A 198 -16.04 -12.10 -1.54
C ALA A 198 -16.12 -11.34 -0.21
N GLU A 199 -16.49 -12.03 0.87
CA GLU A 199 -16.50 -11.46 2.22
C GLU A 199 -15.08 -11.13 2.69
N VAL A 200 -14.13 -12.07 2.53
CA VAL A 200 -12.75 -11.90 3.00
C VAL A 200 -12.05 -10.72 2.32
N PHE A 201 -12.20 -10.56 1.00
CA PHE A 201 -11.53 -9.51 0.25
C PHE A 201 -12.35 -8.23 0.06
N ALA A 202 -13.60 -8.20 0.52
CA ALA A 202 -14.43 -6.99 0.49
C ALA A 202 -13.73 -5.75 1.05
N PRO A 203 -12.97 -5.80 2.18
CA PRO A 203 -12.32 -4.60 2.71
C PRO A 203 -11.25 -4.01 1.80
N LEU A 204 -10.68 -4.76 0.86
CA LEU A 204 -9.68 -4.24 -0.08
C LEU A 204 -10.31 -3.38 -1.18
N VAL A 205 -11.55 -3.69 -1.57
CA VAL A 205 -12.24 -3.07 -2.71
C VAL A 205 -13.35 -2.11 -2.28
N LEU A 206 -13.86 -2.28 -1.07
CA LEU A 206 -14.80 -1.36 -0.44
C LEU A 206 -13.93 -0.50 0.46
N ALA A 207 -13.62 0.72 0.01
CA ALA A 207 -12.87 1.70 0.80
C ALA A 207 -13.26 1.55 2.26
N SER A 208 -12.37 0.99 3.08
CA SER A 208 -12.71 0.70 4.46
C SER A 208 -12.88 2.06 5.12
N THR A 209 -14.13 2.49 5.21
CA THR A 209 -14.51 3.59 6.07
C THR A 209 -14.20 3.03 7.45
N ALA A 210 -13.00 3.33 7.95
CA ALA A 210 -12.61 3.02 9.30
C ALA A 210 -13.80 3.41 10.18
N LYS A 211 -14.49 2.41 10.73
CA LYS A 211 -15.56 2.62 11.70
C LYS A 211 -14.89 3.35 12.86
N LYS A 212 -15.00 4.68 12.89
CA LYS A 212 -14.86 5.46 14.13
C LYS A 212 -15.92 4.90 15.07
N HIS A 213 -15.53 3.92 15.88
CA HIS A 213 -16.26 3.60 17.09
C HIS A 213 -16.25 4.88 17.93
N LYS A 214 -17.31 5.69 17.81
CA LYS A 214 -17.71 6.64 18.84
C LYS A 214 -18.10 5.80 20.05
N SER A 215 -17.13 5.41 20.87
CA SER A 215 -17.41 5.06 22.26
C SER A 215 -17.84 6.35 22.97
N LYS A 216 -19.16 6.57 23.02
CA LYS A 216 -19.76 7.35 24.10
C LYS A 216 -19.55 6.55 25.38
N ALA A 217 -18.44 6.77 26.06
CA ALA A 217 -18.27 6.36 27.44
C ALA A 217 -18.35 7.62 28.33
N LYS A 218 -19.43 7.71 29.11
CA LYS A 218 -19.61 8.66 30.21
C LYS A 218 -18.46 8.50 31.22
N PRO A 219 -17.91 9.59 31.79
CA PRO A 219 -16.98 9.49 32.91
C PRO A 219 -17.75 9.43 34.23
N ALA A 220 -17.46 8.42 35.06
CA ALA A 220 -17.70 8.41 36.52
C ALA A 220 -16.98 7.17 37.12
N PRO A 221 -16.65 7.17 38.43
CA PRO A 221 -15.53 7.88 39.03
C PRO A 221 -14.49 6.90 39.62
N THR A 222 -13.29 7.43 39.84
CA THR A 222 -12.13 6.81 40.48
C THR A 222 -12.49 6.14 41.81
N GLN A 223 -12.22 4.84 41.93
CA GLN A 223 -12.06 4.17 43.23
C GLN A 223 -10.57 3.92 43.48
N GLU A 224 -10.06 4.63 44.48
CA GLU A 224 -8.74 4.44 45.08
C GLU A 224 -8.63 3.03 45.67
N LEU A 225 -7.61 2.29 45.24
CA LEU A 225 -7.19 1.05 45.87
C LEU A 225 -6.18 1.37 46.97
N VAL A 226 -6.70 1.20 48.19
CA VAL A 226 -6.02 1.16 49.48
C VAL A 226 -4.77 0.28 49.42
N THR A 227 -3.62 0.83 49.80
CA THR A 227 -2.51 0.05 50.36
C THR A 227 -2.13 0.66 51.71
N LYS A 228 -2.36 -0.12 52.77
CA LYS A 228 -1.97 0.19 54.16
C LYS A 228 -0.59 -0.38 54.47
N ASP A 229 0.21 0.49 55.07
CA ASP A 229 1.12 0.29 56.20
C ASP A 229 2.17 -0.82 56.15
N ASN A 230 3.44 -0.40 56.24
CA ASN A 230 4.13 -0.56 57.53
C ASN A 230 5.26 0.44 57.78
N ASN A 231 5.36 0.76 59.06
CA ASN A 231 5.99 1.88 59.73
C ASN A 231 7.40 1.50 60.22
N MET A 232 8.42 2.34 60.05
CA MET A 232 9.46 2.46 61.08
C MET A 232 10.26 3.77 60.98
N GLN A 233 10.15 4.52 62.07
CA GLN A 233 10.91 5.72 62.41
C GLN A 233 12.43 5.49 62.37
N GLN A 234 13.20 6.51 61.96
CA GLN A 234 14.29 7.02 62.80
C GLN A 234 14.75 8.42 62.39
N LYS A 235 14.82 9.29 63.40
CA LYS A 235 15.34 10.65 63.44
C LYS A 235 16.83 10.71 63.04
N ARG A 236 17.29 11.77 62.35
CA ARG A 236 18.35 12.68 62.85
C ARG A 236 18.66 13.88 61.94
N LYS A 237 19.08 14.94 62.62
CA LYS A 237 19.32 16.34 62.26
C LYS A 237 20.66 16.60 61.51
N LYS A 238 20.72 17.81 60.88
CA LYS A 238 21.90 18.62 60.48
C LYS A 238 22.65 18.10 59.24
N ARG A 239 23.09 18.93 58.27
CA ARG A 239 23.75 20.25 58.41
C ARG A 239 23.83 20.97 57.04
N LYS A 240 23.69 22.30 57.05
CA LYS A 240 24.07 23.24 55.96
C LYS A 240 25.59 23.17 55.68
N ARG A 241 25.98 23.33 54.42
CA ARG A 241 27.26 23.86 53.92
C ARG A 241 26.88 25.01 52.97
N THR A 242 27.15 26.27 53.35
CA THR A 242 28.32 27.09 52.93
C THR A 242 28.50 27.08 51.44
#